data_AF-A0A4Q2JQG3-F1
#
_entry.id   AF-A0A4Q2JQG3-F1
#
_cell.length_a   1.000
_cell.length_b   1.000
_cell.length_c   1.000
_cell.angle_alpha   90.00
_cell.angle_beta   90.00
_cell.angle_gamma   90.00
#
_symmetry.space_group_name_H-M   'P 1'
#
loop_
_entity.id
_entity.type
_entity.pdbx_description
1 polymer ?
#
loop_
_entity_poly.entity_id
_entity_poly.type
_entity_poly.pdbx_seq_one_letter_code
_entity_poly.pdbx_strand_id
1 'polypeptide(L)'
;MATKPTLMAFAAAGAAVTLMLSGCSSSGPETKQIGQSASFDLTAGEATLPVEVSVTSLEQAPAAVAEAYSGGDEIWFADIDFRYTGDAVDDPATLNLLFSGIYSELANGDYLDSTFTGMEECNGAQGGSPTEIVEALAAGETVSGCFPLSSDGDNGVIGVYVGSSNLDEGGALWRP
;
A
#
# COMPACT_ATOMS: atom_id res chain seq x y z
N MET A 1 29.43 -17.37 40.23
CA MET A 1 28.54 -18.03 39.25
C MET A 1 27.99 -16.94 38.36
N ALA A 2 28.38 -16.89 37.09
CA ALA A 2 27.82 -15.98 36.11
C ALA A 2 27.66 -16.77 34.81
N THR A 3 26.41 -16.93 34.43
CA THR A 3 25.88 -17.79 33.36
C THR A 3 26.28 -17.22 32.00
N LYS A 4 26.76 -18.07 31.09
CA LYS A 4 26.91 -17.73 29.67
C LYS A 4 25.52 -17.47 29.07
N PRO A 5 25.29 -16.38 28.32
CA PRO A 5 24.19 -16.34 27.39
C PRO A 5 24.64 -17.07 26.11
N THR A 6 23.96 -18.18 25.85
CA THR A 6 23.99 -18.90 24.58
C THR A 6 23.44 -17.98 23.50
N LEU A 7 24.27 -17.62 22.53
CA LEU A 7 23.82 -17.09 21.23
C LEU A 7 23.11 -18.23 20.50
N MET A 8 21.78 -18.22 20.51
CA MET A 8 20.99 -18.88 19.49
C MET A 8 20.44 -17.78 18.57
N ALA A 9 21.12 -17.64 17.43
CA ALA A 9 20.56 -17.02 16.25
C ALA A 9 20.30 -18.13 15.22
N PHE A 10 19.49 -17.78 14.22
CA PHE A 10 18.93 -18.57 13.11
C PHE A 10 17.58 -19.23 13.42
N ALA A 11 16.53 -19.10 12.61
CA ALA A 11 16.16 -18.24 11.47
C ALA A 11 14.74 -18.68 11.05
N ALA A 12 14.02 -17.80 10.35
CA ALA A 12 13.16 -18.08 9.20
C ALA A 12 11.67 -17.70 9.30
N ALA A 13 11.23 -17.17 8.17
CA ALA A 13 9.88 -17.00 7.64
C ALA A 13 9.11 -15.73 8.05
N GLY A 14 8.96 -14.82 7.08
CA GLY A 14 7.83 -13.90 6.98
C GLY A 14 7.70 -12.84 8.06
N ALA A 15 8.75 -12.05 8.33
CA ALA A 15 8.53 -10.82 9.09
C ALA A 15 7.95 -9.78 8.13
N ALA A 16 6.63 -9.60 8.16
CA ALA A 16 6.03 -8.33 7.75
C ALA A 16 6.73 -7.23 8.54
N VAL A 17 7.29 -6.23 7.85
CA VAL A 17 7.95 -5.11 8.51
C VAL A 17 6.87 -4.10 8.85
N THR A 18 6.38 -4.11 10.09
CA THR A 18 5.45 -3.09 10.60
C THR A 18 6.18 -1.75 10.69
N LEU A 19 6.02 -0.91 9.67
CA LEU A 19 6.45 0.49 9.71
C LEU A 19 5.35 1.32 10.36
N MET A 20 5.51 1.64 11.65
CA MET A 20 4.59 2.55 12.36
C MET A 20 4.76 3.99 11.84
N LEU A 21 3.79 4.44 11.06
CA LEU A 21 3.72 5.81 10.53
C LEU A 21 3.13 6.73 11.60
N SER A 22 3.94 7.59 12.23
CA SER A 22 3.45 8.62 13.16
C SER A 22 3.44 9.99 12.48
N GLY A 23 2.27 10.39 11.96
CA GLY A 23 2.01 11.74 11.45
C GLY A 23 1.56 12.70 12.56
N CYS A 24 2.06 13.93 12.55
CA CYS A 24 1.78 15.00 13.51
C CYS A 24 0.82 16.08 12.94
N SER A 25 0.10 15.78 11.86
CA SER A 25 -1.02 16.61 11.36
C SER A 25 -2.24 16.48 12.27
N SER A 26 -2.74 17.61 12.78
CA SER A 26 -3.93 17.67 13.65
C SER A 26 -5.24 17.18 13.00
N SER A 27 -5.20 16.80 11.72
CA SER A 27 -6.38 16.39 10.93
C SER A 27 -6.25 15.02 10.25
N GLY A 28 -5.09 14.36 10.30
CA GLY A 28 -4.87 13.08 9.62
C GLY A 28 -5.04 13.15 8.08
N PRO A 29 -4.90 12.01 7.38
CA PRO A 29 -5.22 11.94 5.95
C PRO A 29 -6.73 12.12 5.72
N GLU A 30 -7.10 12.66 4.56
CA GLU A 30 -8.50 12.76 4.18
C GLU A 30 -9.13 11.36 4.11
N THR A 31 -10.30 11.16 4.73
CA THR A 31 -11.04 9.90 4.65
C THR A 31 -12.10 9.95 3.55
N LYS A 32 -12.11 8.92 2.69
CA LYS A 32 -13.06 8.66 1.62
C LYS A 32 -13.81 7.35 1.85
N GLN A 33 -14.95 7.22 1.19
CA GLN A 33 -15.61 5.92 1.07
C GLN A 33 -15.01 5.13 -0.10
N ILE A 34 -14.96 3.81 0.00
CA ILE A 34 -14.65 2.94 -1.15
C ILE A 34 -15.59 3.27 -2.32
N GLY A 35 -15.01 3.35 -3.52
CA GLY A 35 -15.65 3.81 -4.76
C GLY A 35 -15.58 5.32 -4.98
N GLN A 36 -15.03 6.11 -4.06
CA GLN A 36 -14.75 7.53 -4.27
C GLN A 36 -13.30 7.77 -4.68
N SER A 37 -13.07 8.82 -5.48
CA SER A 37 -11.73 9.30 -5.81
C SER A 37 -11.25 10.37 -4.83
N ALA A 38 -9.94 10.40 -4.59
CA ALA A 38 -9.22 11.47 -3.93
C ALA A 38 -8.12 12.01 -4.85
N SER A 39 -7.82 13.30 -4.72
CA SER A 39 -6.67 13.91 -5.37
C SER A 39 -5.73 14.45 -4.31
N PHE A 40 -4.45 14.12 -4.42
CA PHE A 40 -3.40 14.59 -3.52
C PHE A 40 -2.06 14.62 -4.25
N ASP A 41 -1.11 15.30 -3.63
CA ASP A 41 0.25 15.40 -4.14
C ASP A 41 1.14 14.38 -3.44
N LEU A 42 2.03 13.74 -4.20
CA LEU A 42 3.12 12.93 -3.68
C LEU A 42 4.45 13.65 -3.87
N THR A 43 5.35 13.53 -2.90
CA THR A 43 6.67 14.14 -2.96
C THR A 43 7.71 13.12 -3.43
N ALA A 44 8.45 13.45 -4.48
CA ALA A 44 9.55 12.65 -5.04
C ALA A 44 10.83 13.49 -5.10
N GLY A 45 11.61 13.47 -4.01
CA GLY A 45 12.74 14.40 -3.86
C GLY A 45 12.23 15.85 -3.77
N GLU A 46 12.56 16.68 -4.76
CA GLU A 46 12.06 18.06 -4.85
C GLU A 46 10.80 18.19 -5.73
N ALA A 47 10.40 17.12 -6.42
CA ALA A 47 9.24 17.12 -7.31
C ALA A 47 7.94 16.85 -6.54
N THR A 48 6.87 17.52 -6.98
CA THR A 48 5.50 17.30 -6.51
C THR A 48 4.69 16.67 -7.63
N LEU A 49 4.10 15.51 -7.36
CA LEU A 49 3.41 14.68 -8.34
C LEU A 49 1.92 14.65 -8.00
N PRO A 50 1.08 15.43 -8.69
CA PRO A 50 -0.36 15.44 -8.45
C PRO A 50 -1.00 14.18 -9.02
N VAL A 51 -1.70 13.45 -8.18
CA VAL A 51 -2.33 12.18 -8.52
C VAL A 51 -3.78 12.13 -8.11
N GLU A 52 -4.56 11.35 -8.86
CA GLU A 52 -5.92 10.98 -8.53
C GLU A 52 -5.96 9.47 -8.32
N VAL A 53 -6.50 9.06 -7.18
CA VAL A 53 -6.57 7.65 -6.77
C VAL A 53 -8.00 7.33 -6.38
N SER A 54 -8.46 6.12 -6.69
CA SER A 54 -9.68 5.54 -6.12
C SER A 54 -9.48 4.09 -5.75
N VAL A 55 -9.84 3.75 -4.52
CA VAL A 55 -10.00 2.34 -4.10
C VAL A 55 -11.41 1.92 -4.46
N THR A 56 -11.55 0.97 -5.39
CA THR A 56 -12.85 0.56 -5.95
C THR A 56 -13.43 -0.66 -5.24
N SER A 57 -12.60 -1.48 -4.62
CA SER A 57 -12.99 -2.63 -3.80
C SER A 57 -12.04 -2.80 -2.61
N LEU A 58 -12.53 -3.43 -1.55
CA LEU A 58 -11.73 -3.96 -0.44
C LEU A 58 -12.42 -5.23 0.05
N GLU A 59 -11.86 -6.39 -0.26
CA GLU A 59 -12.49 -7.68 0.00
C GLU A 59 -11.51 -8.63 0.67
N GLN A 60 -12.00 -9.45 1.60
CA GLN A 60 -11.16 -10.48 2.20
C GLN A 60 -10.78 -11.50 1.13
N ALA A 61 -9.50 -11.87 1.09
CA ALA A 61 -8.99 -12.87 0.17
C ALA A 61 -9.71 -14.22 0.36
N PRO A 62 -9.86 -15.02 -0.71
CA PRO A 62 -10.42 -16.36 -0.60
C PRO A 62 -9.66 -17.19 0.45
N ALA A 63 -10.38 -18.01 1.23
CA ALA A 63 -9.78 -18.81 2.30
C ALA A 63 -8.60 -19.68 1.82
N ALA A 64 -8.67 -20.22 0.59
CA ALA A 64 -7.57 -21.00 0.00
C ALA A 64 -6.28 -20.19 -0.18
N VAL A 65 -6.38 -18.89 -0.48
CA VAL A 65 -5.22 -17.98 -0.54
C VAL A 65 -4.73 -17.69 0.86
N ALA A 66 -5.62 -17.30 1.78
CA ALA A 66 -5.25 -17.01 3.17
C ALA A 66 -4.53 -18.20 3.85
N GLU A 67 -4.98 -19.43 3.61
CA GLU A 67 -4.34 -20.65 4.12
C GLU A 67 -2.93 -20.88 3.57
N ALA A 68 -2.67 -20.50 2.31
CA ALA A 68 -1.38 -20.70 1.65
C ALA A 68 -0.27 -19.78 2.20
N TYR A 69 -0.65 -18.63 2.78
CA TYR A 69 0.29 -17.65 3.33
C TYR A 69 0.48 -17.75 4.85
N SER A 70 -0.14 -18.76 5.49
CA SER A 70 0.06 -19.28 6.85
C SER A 70 0.83 -18.35 7.82
N GLY A 71 0.16 -17.33 8.35
CA GLY A 71 0.71 -16.41 9.36
C GLY A 71 -0.20 -16.14 10.55
N GLY A 72 -1.49 -16.49 10.46
CA GLY A 72 -2.51 -16.07 11.42
C GLY A 72 -3.16 -14.72 11.07
N ASP A 73 -2.54 -13.97 10.17
CA ASP A 73 -3.08 -12.72 9.65
C ASP A 73 -4.11 -12.95 8.54
N GLU A 74 -5.13 -12.11 8.51
CA GLU A 74 -6.08 -12.01 7.42
C GLU A 74 -5.41 -11.37 6.21
N ILE A 75 -5.75 -11.85 5.02
CA ILE A 75 -5.35 -11.24 3.75
C ILE A 75 -6.58 -10.58 3.14
N TRP A 76 -6.39 -9.38 2.64
CA TRP A 76 -7.39 -8.57 1.97
C TRP A 76 -6.88 -8.14 0.60
N PHE A 77 -7.76 -7.96 -0.37
CA PHE A 77 -7.47 -7.47 -1.71
C PHE A 77 -8.14 -6.14 -1.91
N ALA A 78 -7.36 -5.14 -2.33
CA ALA A 78 -7.86 -3.83 -2.70
C ALA A 78 -7.65 -3.61 -4.20
N ASP A 79 -8.73 -3.37 -4.94
CA ASP A 79 -8.62 -2.88 -6.31
C ASP A 79 -8.46 -1.35 -6.28
N ILE A 80 -7.41 -0.86 -6.92
CA ILE A 80 -7.03 0.55 -6.88
C ILE A 80 -6.75 1.06 -8.29
N ASP A 81 -7.38 2.18 -8.61
CA ASP A 81 -7.13 2.94 -9.83
C ASP A 81 -6.21 4.13 -9.51
N PHE A 82 -5.17 4.30 -10.31
CA PHE A 82 -4.21 5.39 -10.24
C PHE A 82 -4.25 6.19 -11.52
N ARG A 83 -4.22 7.52 -11.39
CA ARG A 83 -4.07 8.43 -12.51
C ARG A 83 -3.10 9.54 -12.13
N TYR A 84 -2.04 9.69 -12.89
CA TYR A 84 -1.18 10.87 -12.77
C TYR A 84 -1.83 12.03 -13.53
N THR A 85 -1.91 13.19 -12.89
CA THR A 85 -2.66 14.35 -13.41
C THR A 85 -1.77 15.57 -13.67
N GLY A 86 -0.47 15.41 -13.46
CA GLY A 86 0.51 16.48 -13.66
C GLY A 86 1.00 16.59 -15.10
N ASP A 87 1.94 17.51 -15.29
CA ASP A 87 2.65 17.66 -16.56
C ASP A 87 3.65 16.51 -16.77
N ALA A 88 4.21 16.41 -17.99
CA ALA A 88 5.20 15.38 -18.30
C ALA A 88 6.36 15.36 -17.28
N VAL A 89 6.69 14.16 -16.81
CA VAL A 89 7.85 13.92 -15.93
C VAL A 89 9.11 13.65 -16.76
N ASP A 90 10.25 14.14 -16.30
CA ASP A 90 11.55 13.91 -16.98
C ASP A 90 11.94 12.42 -16.99
N ASP A 91 11.63 11.70 -15.92
CA ASP A 91 11.81 10.25 -15.79
C ASP A 91 10.49 9.58 -15.33
N PRO A 92 9.77 8.88 -16.23
CA PRO A 92 8.55 8.14 -15.90
C PRO A 92 8.73 7.12 -14.79
N ALA A 93 9.94 6.57 -14.59
CA ALA A 93 10.19 5.59 -13.53
C ALA A 93 9.93 6.16 -12.13
N THR A 94 9.95 7.48 -11.96
CA THR A 94 9.56 8.15 -10.72
C THR A 94 8.13 7.80 -10.31
N LEU A 95 7.21 7.62 -11.26
CA LEU A 95 5.81 7.31 -10.97
C LEU A 95 5.60 5.93 -10.30
N ASN A 96 6.60 5.04 -10.29
CA ASN A 96 6.53 3.78 -9.55
C ASN A 96 6.29 3.95 -8.05
N LEU A 97 6.62 5.11 -7.47
CA LEU A 97 6.38 5.38 -6.06
C LEU A 97 4.90 5.30 -5.68
N LEU A 98 3.98 5.50 -6.64
CA LEU A 98 2.53 5.34 -6.43
C LEU A 98 2.18 3.94 -5.92
N PHE A 99 2.86 2.91 -6.40
CA PHE A 99 2.61 1.52 -6.05
C PHE A 99 3.29 1.10 -4.74
N SER A 100 4.20 1.94 -4.22
CA SER A 100 4.91 1.69 -2.96
C SER A 100 4.22 2.34 -1.76
N GLY A 101 3.19 3.15 -2.01
CA GLY A 101 2.51 3.97 -1.02
C GLY A 101 1.20 3.37 -0.52
N ILE A 102 1.05 2.05 -0.49
CA ILE A 102 -0.23 1.38 -0.23
C ILE A 102 -0.12 0.63 1.10
N TYR A 103 -1.00 0.95 2.04
CA TYR A 103 -0.94 0.46 3.40
C TYR A 103 -2.32 0.00 3.88
N SER A 104 -2.32 -1.06 4.69
CA SER A 104 -3.50 -1.50 5.43
C SER A 104 -3.72 -0.53 6.59
N GLU A 105 -4.93 0.01 6.75
CA GLU A 105 -5.31 0.64 8.01
C GLU A 105 -5.83 -0.43 8.96
N LEU A 106 -5.25 -0.50 10.16
CA LEU A 106 -5.58 -1.50 11.17
C LEU A 106 -6.54 -0.95 12.23
N ALA A 107 -7.31 -1.82 12.86
CA ALA A 107 -8.31 -1.46 13.87
C ALA A 107 -7.76 -0.70 15.10
N ASN A 108 -6.45 -0.81 15.36
CA ASN A 108 -5.76 -0.08 16.44
C ASN A 108 -5.32 1.34 16.02
N GLY A 109 -5.54 1.73 14.76
CA GLY A 109 -5.13 3.01 14.19
C GLY A 109 -3.73 3.02 13.57
N ASP A 110 -3.03 1.88 13.55
CA ASP A 110 -1.75 1.74 12.87
C ASP A 110 -1.93 1.51 11.38
N TYR A 111 -0.85 1.74 10.63
CA TYR A 111 -0.76 1.47 9.21
C TYR A 111 0.29 0.40 8.97
N LEU A 112 -0.02 -0.58 8.13
CA LEU A 112 0.87 -1.69 7.82
C LEU A 112 1.16 -1.74 6.32
N ASP A 113 2.44 -1.71 5.97
CA ASP A 113 2.94 -2.07 4.66
C ASP A 113 3.00 -3.60 4.57
N SER A 114 2.14 -4.16 3.73
CA SER A 114 2.07 -5.60 3.52
C SER A 114 2.74 -5.93 2.19
N THR A 115 4.04 -6.20 2.22
CA THR A 115 4.75 -6.62 1.01
C THR A 115 4.47 -8.10 0.71
N PHE A 116 3.47 -8.38 -0.12
CA PHE A 116 3.27 -9.72 -0.68
C PHE A 116 4.06 -9.85 -1.99
N THR A 117 4.87 -10.89 -2.09
CA THR A 117 5.56 -11.23 -3.35
C THR A 117 5.02 -12.56 -3.88
N GLY A 118 4.78 -12.62 -5.19
CA GLY A 118 4.44 -13.87 -5.89
C GLY A 118 3.02 -14.39 -5.69
N MET A 119 2.07 -13.57 -5.23
CA MET A 119 0.65 -13.92 -5.23
C MET A 119 0.10 -13.77 -6.64
N GLU A 120 -0.38 -14.85 -7.27
CA GLU A 120 -0.84 -14.82 -8.65
C GLU A 120 -2.20 -14.12 -8.79
N GLU A 121 -3.02 -14.19 -7.75
CA GLU A 121 -4.39 -13.66 -7.71
C GLU A 121 -4.44 -12.13 -7.61
N CYS A 122 -3.44 -11.52 -6.98
CA CYS A 122 -3.41 -10.10 -6.68
C CYS A 122 -1.94 -9.62 -6.66
N ASN A 123 -1.46 -9.11 -7.79
CA ASN A 123 -0.02 -8.88 -8.04
C ASN A 123 0.35 -7.44 -8.41
N GLY A 124 -0.44 -6.47 -7.98
CA GLY A 124 -0.20 -5.04 -8.16
C GLY A 124 -0.82 -4.48 -9.44
N ALA A 125 -0.16 -3.46 -9.99
CA ALA A 125 -0.60 -2.75 -11.18
C ALA A 125 -0.67 -3.66 -12.41
N GLN A 126 -1.74 -3.51 -13.18
CA GLN A 126 -2.02 -4.28 -14.39
C GLN A 126 -1.86 -3.42 -15.65
N GLY A 127 -1.82 -4.08 -16.81
CA GLY A 127 -1.80 -3.40 -18.11
C GLY A 127 -0.51 -3.56 -18.92
N GLY A 128 0.50 -4.27 -18.40
CA GLY A 128 1.71 -4.58 -19.17
C GLY A 128 2.93 -4.85 -18.31
N SER A 129 4.11 -4.69 -18.91
CA SER A 129 5.38 -4.61 -18.20
C SER A 129 5.44 -3.36 -17.31
N PRO A 130 6.31 -3.32 -16.28
CA PRO A 130 6.46 -2.15 -15.41
C PRO A 130 6.73 -0.85 -16.18
N THR A 131 7.47 -0.92 -17.29
CA THR A 131 7.74 0.22 -18.16
C THR A 131 6.48 0.72 -18.87
N GLU A 132 5.68 -0.18 -19.44
CA GLU A 132 4.42 0.20 -20.11
C GLU A 132 3.43 0.82 -19.11
N ILE A 133 3.39 0.32 -17.88
CA ILE A 133 2.54 0.85 -16.81
C ILE A 133 2.91 2.30 -16.46
N VAL A 134 4.20 2.60 -16.25
CA VAL A 134 4.61 3.97 -15.92
C VAL A 134 4.49 4.92 -17.10
N GLU A 135 4.66 4.42 -18.34
CA GLU A 135 4.42 5.21 -19.55
C GLU A 135 2.93 5.55 -19.70
N ALA A 136 2.02 4.62 -19.40
CA ALA A 136 0.58 4.87 -19.39
C ALA A 136 0.21 5.93 -18.35
N LEU A 137 0.73 5.82 -17.12
CA LEU A 137 0.55 6.86 -16.10
C LEU A 137 1.10 8.22 -16.56
N ALA A 138 2.31 8.26 -17.12
CA ALA A 138 2.91 9.51 -17.62
C ALA A 138 2.10 10.13 -18.78
N ALA A 139 1.35 9.33 -19.53
CA ALA A 139 0.41 9.78 -20.56
C ALA A 139 -0.94 10.26 -19.99
N GLY A 140 -1.14 10.17 -18.66
CA GLY A 140 -2.37 10.55 -17.97
C GLY A 140 -3.47 9.48 -18.02
N GLU A 141 -3.13 8.26 -18.43
CA GLU A 141 -4.05 7.13 -18.43
C GLU A 141 -4.32 6.64 -17.00
N THR A 142 -5.45 5.98 -16.82
CA THR A 142 -5.77 5.28 -15.57
C THR A 142 -5.16 3.90 -15.60
N VAL A 143 -4.36 3.59 -14.59
CA VAL A 143 -3.81 2.27 -14.35
C VAL A 143 -4.52 1.65 -13.16
N SER A 144 -5.15 0.50 -13.39
CA SER A 144 -5.80 -0.30 -12.36
C SER A 144 -4.87 -1.40 -11.85
N GLY A 145 -5.02 -1.80 -10.60
CA GLY A 145 -4.31 -2.94 -10.04
C GLY A 145 -5.01 -3.54 -8.83
N CYS A 146 -4.65 -4.78 -8.51
CA CYS A 146 -5.07 -5.44 -7.28
C CYS A 146 -3.88 -5.48 -6.32
N PHE A 147 -4.06 -4.94 -5.11
CA PHE A 147 -3.00 -4.86 -4.11
C PHE A 147 -3.39 -5.66 -2.86
N PRO A 148 -2.59 -6.68 -2.48
CA PRO A 148 -2.84 -7.46 -1.29
C PRO A 148 -2.43 -6.69 -0.04
N LEU A 149 -3.25 -6.82 1.00
CA LEU A 149 -3.17 -6.16 2.30
C LEU A 149 -3.24 -7.22 3.41
N SER A 150 -2.67 -6.94 4.57
CA SER A 150 -2.67 -7.87 5.71
C SER A 150 -3.12 -7.21 7.00
N SER A 151 -3.69 -8.01 7.90
CA SER A 151 -3.83 -7.65 9.30
C SER A 151 -2.51 -7.79 10.07
N ASP A 152 -2.52 -7.43 11.35
CA ASP A 152 -1.46 -7.75 12.32
C ASP A 152 -2.08 -8.37 13.58
N GLY A 153 -2.05 -9.70 13.68
CA GLY A 153 -2.64 -10.46 14.76
C GLY A 153 -4.14 -10.21 14.89
N ASP A 154 -4.58 -9.73 16.06
CA ASP A 154 -5.99 -9.43 16.33
C ASP A 154 -6.44 -8.07 15.74
N ASN A 155 -5.53 -7.28 15.15
CA ASN A 155 -5.85 -5.99 14.54
C ASN A 155 -6.23 -6.20 13.08
N GLY A 156 -7.52 -6.39 12.81
CA GLY A 156 -8.05 -6.55 11.46
C GLY A 156 -7.88 -5.30 10.60
N VAL A 157 -7.94 -5.50 9.27
CA VAL A 157 -7.93 -4.42 8.28
C VAL A 157 -9.29 -3.71 8.28
N ILE A 158 -9.27 -2.39 8.44
CA ILE A 158 -10.49 -1.55 8.46
C ILE A 158 -10.55 -0.54 7.30
N GLY A 159 -9.46 -0.43 6.53
CA GLY A 159 -9.36 0.49 5.40
C GLY A 159 -8.05 0.34 4.64
N VAL A 160 -7.91 1.15 3.59
CA VAL A 160 -6.71 1.23 2.75
C VAL A 160 -6.22 2.66 2.73
N TYR A 161 -4.98 2.89 3.12
CA TYR A 161 -4.33 4.18 2.92
C TYR A 161 -3.46 4.12 1.67
N VAL A 162 -3.61 5.13 0.80
CA VAL A 162 -2.74 5.32 -0.37
C VAL A 162 -2.12 6.70 -0.29
N GLY A 163 -0.80 6.77 -0.27
CA GLY A 163 -0.09 8.02 -0.06
C GLY A 163 1.40 7.86 0.21
N SER A 164 2.01 8.90 0.75
CA SER A 164 3.40 8.87 1.19
C SER A 164 3.56 7.97 2.41
N SER A 165 4.76 7.40 2.56
CA SER A 165 5.27 6.77 3.79
C SER A 165 5.52 7.78 4.92
N ASN A 166 5.12 9.03 4.75
CA ASN A 166 4.91 9.98 5.81
C ASN A 166 3.49 10.54 5.65
N LEU A 167 2.61 10.27 6.62
CA LEU A 167 1.19 10.67 6.55
C LEU A 167 0.99 12.20 6.45
N ASP A 168 2.01 12.98 6.82
CA ASP A 168 1.98 14.44 6.70
C ASP A 168 2.38 14.94 5.30
N GLU A 169 2.88 14.07 4.42
CA GLU A 169 3.41 14.40 3.09
C GLU A 169 2.46 14.06 1.93
N GLY A 170 1.20 13.77 2.25
CA GLY A 170 0.12 13.55 1.28
C GLY A 170 -0.35 12.11 1.20
N GLY A 171 -1.65 11.95 0.94
CA GLY A 171 -2.32 10.65 0.89
C GLY A 171 -3.78 10.77 1.31
N ALA A 172 -4.52 9.69 1.10
CA ALA A 172 -5.90 9.57 1.53
C ALA A 172 -6.17 8.15 2.06
N LEU A 173 -7.24 8.04 2.83
CA LEU A 173 -7.68 6.81 3.47
C LEU A 173 -9.06 6.43 2.92
N TRP A 174 -9.24 5.17 2.54
CA TRP A 174 -10.52 4.62 2.09
C TRP A 174 -11.04 3.60 3.07
N ARG A 175 -12.31 3.75 3.46
CA ARG A 175 -13.03 2.80 4.33
C ARG A 175 -14.35 2.35 3.68
N PRO A 176 -14.86 1.16 4.01
CA PRO A 176 -16.19 0.69 3.61
C PRO A 176 -17.34 1.64 3.99
#